data_AF-A0AAP9LZI3-F1
#
_entry.id   AF-A0AAP9LZI3-F1
#
_cell.length_a   1.000
_cell.length_b   1.000
_cell.length_c   1.000
_cell.angle_alpha   90.00
_cell.angle_beta   90.00
_cell.angle_gamma   90.00
#
_symmetry.space_group_name_H-M   'P 1'
#
loop_
_entity.id
_entity.type
_entity.pdbx_description
1 polymer ?
#
loop_
_entity_poly.entity_id
_entity_poly.type
_entity_poly.pdbx_seq_one_letter_code
_entity_poly.pdbx_strand_id
1 'polypeptide(L)' 'MQTMKSLIKEIAGWYGVGDEVVKREMELAIMEAFTTPQNEEVSKLQSRIPRRGKIPTLEEFLLYVIQEVQNETNEKDGR' A
#
# COMPACT_ATOMS: atom_id res chain seq x y z
N MET A 1 -11.14 -0.47 -16.41
CA MET A 1 -9.83 -0.47 -15.72
C MET A 1 -10.01 0.33 -14.44
N GLN A 2 -9.96 -0.30 -13.28
CA GLN A 2 -10.06 0.42 -12.01
C GLN A 2 -8.80 1.28 -11.84
N THR A 3 -8.99 2.53 -11.41
CA THR A 3 -7.91 3.45 -11.04
C THR A 3 -7.86 3.57 -9.53
N MET A 4 -6.73 4.01 -8.97
CA MET A 4 -6.63 4.30 -7.53
C MET A 4 -7.73 5.25 -7.06
N LYS A 5 -8.05 6.26 -7.88
CA LYS A 5 -9.13 7.20 -7.61
C LYS A 5 -10.51 6.55 -7.56
N SER A 6 -10.80 5.57 -8.42
CA SER A 6 -12.09 4.87 -8.38
C SER A 6 -12.19 3.93 -7.17
N LEU A 7 -11.09 3.31 -6.76
CA LEU A 7 -11.04 2.45 -5.57
C LEU A 7 -11.26 3.25 -4.29
N ILE A 8 -10.58 4.40 -4.15
CA ILE A 8 -10.76 5.30 -3.00
C ILE A 8 -12.23 5.72 -2.87
N LYS A 9 -12.87 6.09 -3.98
CA LYS A 9 -14.30 6.45 -4.02
C LYS A 9 -15.22 5.32 -3.61
N GLU A 10 -14.92 4.11 -4.05
CA GLU A 10 -15.71 2.92 -3.74
C GLU A 10 -15.63 2.60 -2.24
N ILE A 11 -14.42 2.60 -1.68
CA ILE A 11 -14.18 2.41 -0.25
C ILE A 11 -14.89 3.53 0.54
N ALA A 12 -14.75 4.78 0.13
CA ALA A 12 -15.40 5.92 0.77
C ALA A 12 -16.93 5.72 0.83
N GLY A 13 -17.52 5.24 -0.27
CA GLY A 13 -18.95 4.90 -0.34
C GLY A 13 -19.36 3.76 0.60
N TRP A 14 -18.55 2.72 0.75
CA TRP A 14 -18.83 1.60 1.67
C TRP A 14 -18.85 2.03 3.14
N TYR A 15 -17.97 2.94 3.52
CA TYR A 15 -17.83 3.39 4.90
C TYR A 15 -18.57 4.70 5.21
N GLY A 16 -19.21 5.32 4.21
CA GLY A 16 -19.94 6.58 4.39
C GLY A 16 -19.04 7.76 4.74
N VAL A 17 -17.79 7.75 4.28
CA VAL A 17 -16.78 8.79 4.53
C VAL A 17 -16.40 9.50 3.24
N GLY A 18 -15.62 10.58 3.34
CA GLY A 18 -15.07 11.27 2.16
C GLY A 18 -13.85 10.56 1.57
N ASP A 19 -13.61 10.72 0.27
CA ASP A 19 -12.44 10.20 -0.46
C ASP A 19 -11.12 10.61 0.22
N GLU A 20 -11.05 11.86 0.69
CA GLU A 20 -9.90 12.42 1.39
C GLU A 20 -9.63 11.75 2.74
N VAL A 21 -10.67 11.28 3.42
CA VAL A 21 -10.53 10.54 4.69
C VAL A 21 -9.86 9.21 4.41
N VAL A 22 -10.33 8.47 3.41
CA VAL A 22 -9.72 7.18 3.02
C VAL A 22 -8.25 7.38 2.66
N LYS A 23 -7.95 8.36 1.80
CA LYS A 23 -6.56 8.64 1.41
C LYS A 23 -5.68 8.97 2.62
N ARG A 24 -6.16 9.85 3.51
CA ARG A 24 -5.43 10.27 4.70
C ARG A 24 -5.17 9.10 5.64
N GLU A 25 -6.17 8.28 5.92
CA GLU A 25 -6.03 7.14 6.83
C GLU A 25 -5.06 6.09 6.27
N MET A 26 -5.07 5.85 4.95
CA MET A 26 -4.07 4.96 4.32
C MET A 26 -2.64 5.53 4.43
N GLU A 27 -2.47 6.83 4.21
CA GLU A 27 -1.17 7.50 4.37
C GLU A 27 -0.68 7.45 5.83
N LEU A 28 -1.58 7.63 6.80
CA LEU A 28 -1.27 7.52 8.23
C LEU A 28 -0.88 6.09 8.60
N ALA A 29 -1.60 5.08 8.12
CA ALA A 29 -1.26 3.67 8.36
C ALA A 29 0.11 3.30 7.81
N ILE A 30 0.45 3.79 6.60
CA ILE A 30 1.80 3.63 6.03
C ILE A 30 2.82 4.35 6.92
N MET A 31 2.58 5.62 7.28
CA MET A 31 3.50 6.36 8.14
C MET A 31 3.78 5.62 9.45
N GLU A 32 2.73 5.19 10.15
CA GLU A 32 2.84 4.46 11.41
C GLU A 32 3.64 3.16 11.25
N ALA A 33 3.38 2.39 10.19
CA ALA A 33 4.10 1.15 9.93
C ALA A 33 5.61 1.37 9.79
N PHE A 34 6.04 2.50 9.21
CA PHE A 34 7.45 2.82 8.95
C PHE A 34 8.14 3.64 10.05
N THR A 35 7.38 4.25 10.97
CA THR A 35 7.94 5.01 12.11
C THR A 35 7.97 4.22 13.41
N THR A 36 7.09 3.23 13.55
CA THR A 36 7.04 2.38 14.74
C THR A 36 8.14 1.31 14.67
N PRO A 37 8.88 1.05 15.76
CA PRO A 37 9.85 -0.04 15.80
C PRO A 37 9.20 -1.38 15.44
N GLN A 38 9.73 -2.04 14.42
CA GLN A 38 9.29 -3.35 13.97
C GLN A 38 10.34 -4.40 14.29
N ASN A 39 9.97 -5.68 14.20
CA ASN A 39 10.96 -6.75 14.19
C ASN A 39 11.85 -6.67 12.93
N GLU A 40 12.99 -7.38 12.96
CA GLU A 40 13.98 -7.32 11.88
C GLU A 40 13.41 -7.80 10.54
N GLU A 41 12.57 -8.84 10.54
CA GLU A 41 11.98 -9.41 9.34
C GLU A 41 11.03 -8.43 8.64
N VAL A 42 10.14 -7.80 9.41
CA VAL A 42 9.23 -6.75 8.92
C VAL A 42 10.03 -5.56 8.41
N SER A 43 11.09 -5.14 9.11
CA SER A 43 11.95 -4.04 8.68
C SER A 43 12.64 -4.35 7.35
N LYS A 44 13.10 -5.59 7.13
CA LYS A 44 13.66 -6.05 5.86
C LYS A 44 12.63 -5.98 4.74
N LEU A 45 11.41 -6.47 4.96
CA LEU A 45 10.34 -6.39 3.97
C LEU A 45 9.99 -4.95 3.62
N GLN A 46 9.82 -4.09 4.62
CA GLN A 46 9.61 -2.66 4.43
C GLN A 46 10.72 -1.99 3.62
N SER A 47 11.99 -2.38 3.83
CA SER A 47 13.14 -1.85 3.10
C SER A 47 13.12 -2.17 1.59
N ARG A 48 12.41 -3.22 1.17
CA ARG A 48 12.28 -3.61 -0.25
C ARG A 48 11.39 -2.66 -1.05
N ILE A 49 10.51 -1.91 -0.39
CA ILE A 49 9.57 -0.99 -1.06
C ILE A 49 10.35 0.19 -1.67
N PRO A 50 10.36 0.34 -3.02
CA PRO A 50 11.00 1.46 -3.69
C PRO A 50 10.35 2.77 -3.29
N ARG A 51 11.15 3.72 -2.82
CA ARG A 51 10.68 5.01 -2.33
C ARG A 51 11.71 6.10 -2.50
N ARG A 52 11.26 7.31 -2.81
CA ARG A 52 12.15 8.49 -2.87
C ARG A 52 12.46 9.07 -1.50
N GLY A 53 11.50 9.00 -0.58
CA GLY A 53 11.61 9.53 0.78
C GLY A 53 11.95 8.47 1.82
N LYS A 54 11.95 8.87 3.10
CA LYS A 54 12.11 7.94 4.23
C LYS A 54 10.93 6.99 4.38
N ILE A 55 9.72 7.46 4.05
CA ILE A 55 8.47 6.71 4.10
C ILE A 55 7.91 6.70 2.68
N PRO A 56 7.42 5.56 2.17
CA PRO A 56 6.81 5.53 0.83
C PRO A 56 5.53 6.35 0.80
N THR A 57 5.23 6.94 -0.35
CA THR A 57 3.89 7.48 -0.62
C THR A 57 2.88 6.36 -0.77
N LEU A 58 1.58 6.69 -0.68
CA LEU A 58 0.50 5.73 -0.95
C LEU A 58 0.65 5.07 -2.34
N GLU A 59 1.04 5.85 -3.35
CA GLU A 59 1.24 5.34 -4.71
C GLU A 59 2.43 4.39 -4.80
N GLU A 60 3.59 4.77 -4.24
CA GLU A 60 4.79 3.91 -4.21
C GLU A 60 4.50 2.59 -3.48
N PHE A 61 3.78 2.66 -2.36
CA PHE A 61 3.42 1.48 -1.57
C PHE A 61 2.47 0.55 -2.34
N LEU A 62 1.36 1.08 -2.87
CA LEU A 62 0.36 0.28 -3.58
C LEU A 62 0.91 -0.35 -4.86
N LEU A 63 1.74 0.38 -5.62
CA LEU A 63 2.38 -0.18 -6.81
C LEU A 63 3.25 -1.38 -6.47
N TYR A 64 4.05 -1.29 -5.40
CA TYR A 64 4.88 -2.41 -4.95
C TYR A 64 4.03 -3.60 -4.50
N VAL A 65 3.00 -3.38 -3.68
CA VAL A 65 2.13 -4.46 -3.18
C VAL A 65 1.39 -5.16 -4.32
N ILE A 66 0.89 -4.42 -5.30
CA ILE A 66 0.26 -5.01 -6.49
C ILE A 66 1.24 -5.90 -7.24
N GLN A 67 2.49 -5.45 -7.41
CA GLN A 67 3.52 -6.22 -8.10
C GLN A 67 3.87 -7.51 -7.34
N GLU A 68 4.04 -7.45 -6.01
CA GLU A 68 4.31 -8.65 -5.21
C GLU A 68 3.14 -9.65 -5.28
N VAL A 69 1.90 -9.19 -5.18
CA VAL A 69 0.72 -10.05 -5.32
C VAL A 69 0.68 -10.71 -6.70
N GLN A 70 0.98 -9.96 -7.77
CA GLN A 70 1.05 -10.52 -9.12
C GLN A 70 2.18 -11.55 -9.27
N ASN A 71 3.36 -11.28 -8.70
CA ASN A 71 4.48 -12.20 -8.71
C ASN A 71 4.14 -13.51 -8.00
N GLU A 72 3.56 -13.43 -6.79
CA GLU A 72 3.10 -14.62 -6.06
C GLU A 72 2.04 -15.43 -6.82
N THR A 73 1.16 -14.74 -7.56
CA THR A 73 0.12 -15.41 -8.36
C THR A 73 0.74 -16.13 -9.56
N ASN A 74 1.71 -15.51 -10.23
CA ASN A 74 2.43 -16.11 -11.37
C ASN A 74 3.32 -17.28 -10.95
N GLU A 75 3.98 -17.20 -9.78
CA GLU A 75 4.77 -18.30 -9.22
C GLU A 75 3.92 -19.52 -8.88
N LYS A 76 2.68 -19.31 -8.40
CA LYS A 76 1.72 -20.40 -8.12
C LYS A 76 1.15 -21.05 -9.38
N ASP A 77 1.05 -20.30 -10.48
CA ASP A 77 0.54 -20.77 -11.77
C ASP A 77 1.61 -21.36 -12.70
N GLY A 78 2.88 -21.42 -12.28
CA GLY A 78 3.94 -22.16 -12.98
C GLY A 78 4.21 -21.68 -14.41
N ARG A 79 4.35 -20.37 -14.63
CA ARG A 79 4.92 -19.80 -15.85
C ARG A 79 6.31 -19.22 -15.61
#